data_AF-A0A164YXM2-F1
#
_entry.id   AF-A0A164YXM2-F1
#
_cell.length_a   1.000
_cell.length_b   1.000
_cell.length_c   1.000
_cell.angle_alpha   90.00
_cell.angle_beta   90.00
_cell.angle_gamma   90.00
#
_symmetry.space_group_name_H-M   'P 1'
#
loop_
_entity.id
_entity.type
_entity.pdbx_description
1 polymer ?
#
loop_
_entity_poly.entity_id
_entity_poly.type
_entity_poly.pdbx_seq_one_letter_code
_entity_poly.pdbx_strand_id
1 'polypeptide(L)' 'MRTLSTTSDKAKLLDKARHFFVQAEARAREGNLQQAAELIVHGLHCEHRAARLGPQVLQLIKSS' A
#
# COMPACT_ATOMS: atom_id res chain seq x y z
N MET A 1 11.35 -16.85 16.64
CA MET A 1 10.10 -17.02 15.89
C MET A 1 9.28 -15.74 15.92
N ARG A 2 9.20 -14.98 14.81
CA ARG A 2 8.35 -13.77 14.71
C ARG A 2 8.08 -13.37 13.24
N THR A 3 7.61 -14.32 12.43
CA THR A 3 7.26 -14.08 11.00
C THR A 3 5.75 -13.89 10.77
N LEU A 4 4.92 -14.04 11.80
CA LEU A 4 3.45 -13.98 11.67
C LEU A 4 2.87 -12.55 11.63
N SER A 5 3.57 -11.54 12.15
CA SER A 5 3.05 -10.16 12.22
C SER A 5 3.11 -9.43 10.87
N THR A 6 4.16 -9.63 10.09
CA THR A 6 4.44 -8.88 8.86
C THR A 6 3.43 -9.19 7.75
N THR A 7 2.95 -10.43 7.66
CA THR A 7 1.88 -10.80 6.71
C THR A 7 0.55 -10.14 7.06
N SER A 8 0.23 -10.03 8.34
CA SER A 8 -0.98 -9.33 8.82
C SER A 8 -0.90 -7.83 8.52
N ASP A 9 0.25 -7.20 8.76
CA ASP A 9 0.42 -5.77 8.53
C ASP A 9 0.51 -5.42 7.04
N LYS A 10 1.10 -6.30 6.22
CA LYS A 10 1.03 -6.22 4.76
C LYS A 10 -0.42 -6.30 4.27
N ALA A 11 -1.20 -7.26 4.75
CA ALA A 11 -2.60 -7.41 4.37
C ALA A 11 -3.43 -6.18 4.74
N LYS A 12 -3.23 -5.61 5.95
CA LYS A 12 -3.90 -4.36 6.37
C LYS A 12 -3.56 -3.17 5.49
N LEU A 13 -2.31 -3.04 5.04
CA LEU A 13 -1.91 -1.97 4.14
C LEU A 13 -2.55 -2.11 2.76
N LEU A 14 -2.60 -3.34 2.22
CA LEU A 14 -3.26 -3.61 0.94
C LEU A 14 -4.78 -3.37 1.02
N ASP A 15 -5.41 -3.76 2.14
CA ASP A 15 -6.83 -3.49 2.35
C ASP A 15 -7.12 -1.97 2.43
N LYS A 16 -6.27 -1.21 3.14
CA LYS A 16 -6.36 0.27 3.16
C LYS A 16 -6.17 0.87 1.77
N ALA A 17 -5.21 0.37 0.99
CA ALA A 17 -4.99 0.84 -0.39
C ALA A 17 -6.25 0.66 -1.24
N ARG A 18 -6.88 -0.52 -1.15
CA ARG A 18 -8.14 -0.83 -1.84
C ARG A 18 -9.26 0.14 -1.45
N HIS A 19 -9.40 0.47 -0.16
CA HIS A 19 -10.40 1.45 0.29
C HIS A 19 -10.16 2.84 -0.32
N PHE A 20 -8.92 3.31 -0.36
CA PHE A 20 -8.59 4.59 -0.99
C PHE A 20 -8.93 4.59 -2.48
N PHE A 21 -8.65 3.50 -3.21
CA PHE A 21 -8.97 3.43 -4.65
C PHE A 21 -10.47 3.40 -4.92
N VAL A 22 -11.26 2.70 -4.11
CA VAL A 22 -12.73 2.71 -4.21
C VAL A 22 -13.27 4.13 -4.00
N GLN A 23 -12.75 4.85 -2.99
CA GLN A 23 -13.14 6.24 -2.75
C GLN A 23 -12.68 7.17 -3.88
N ALA A 24 -11.49 6.96 -4.42
CA ALA A 24 -10.98 7.73 -5.55
C ALA A 24 -11.87 7.57 -6.77
N GLU A 25 -12.31 6.35 -7.08
CA GLU A 25 -13.23 6.08 -8.18
C GLU A 25 -14.57 6.78 -7.97
N ALA A 26 -15.11 6.77 -6.74
CA ALA A 26 -16.33 7.51 -6.41
C ALA A 26 -16.17 9.01 -6.64
N ARG A 27 -15.07 9.62 -6.16
CA ARG A 27 -14.78 11.05 -6.37
C ARG A 27 -14.55 11.40 -7.83
N ALA A 28 -13.90 10.52 -8.60
CA ALA A 28 -13.69 10.73 -10.03
C ALA A 28 -15.03 10.72 -10.79
N ARG A 29 -15.95 9.81 -10.45
CA ARG A 29 -17.30 9.76 -11.03
C ARG A 29 -18.12 11.01 -10.71
N GLU A 30 -17.89 11.63 -9.55
CA GLU A 30 -18.50 12.91 -9.16
C GLU A 30 -17.85 14.13 -9.86
N GLY A 31 -16.79 13.94 -10.66
CA GLY A 31 -16.02 15.03 -11.27
C GLY A 31 -15.01 15.69 -10.32
N ASN A 32 -14.88 15.20 -9.09
CA ASN A 32 -13.95 15.69 -8.08
C ASN A 32 -12.55 15.12 -8.28
N LEU A 33 -11.92 15.47 -9.41
CA LEU A 33 -10.64 14.89 -9.84
C LEU A 33 -9.48 15.15 -8.87
N GLN A 34 -9.44 16.33 -8.23
CA GLN A 34 -8.42 16.67 -7.25
C GLN A 34 -8.44 15.70 -6.06
N GLN A 35 -9.62 15.47 -5.47
CA GLN A 35 -9.78 14.55 -4.35
C GLN A 35 -9.53 13.10 -4.77
N ALA A 36 -9.92 12.72 -5.99
CA ALA A 36 -9.60 11.41 -6.53
C ALA A 36 -8.08 11.19 -6.64
N ALA A 37 -7.33 12.18 -7.14
CA ALA A 37 -5.88 12.11 -7.24
C ALA A 37 -5.19 11.98 -5.87
N GLU A 38 -5.63 12.75 -4.87
CA GLU A 38 -5.13 12.66 -3.50
C GLU A 38 -5.34 11.26 -2.91
N LEU A 39 -6.54 10.69 -3.09
CA LEU A 39 -6.87 9.34 -2.65
C LEU A 39 -6.03 8.27 -3.37
N ILE A 40 -5.79 8.41 -4.68
CA ILE A 40 -4.90 7.51 -5.44
C ILE A 40 -3.48 7.53 -4.85
N VAL A 41 -2.93 8.72 -4.59
CA VAL A 41 -1.59 8.85 -3.99
C VAL A 41 -1.53 8.16 -2.63
N HIS A 42 -2.55 8.33 -1.77
CA HIS A 42 -2.62 7.63 -0.49
C HIS A 42 -2.68 6.10 -0.63
N GLY A 43 -3.42 5.59 -1.62
CA GLY A 43 -3.45 4.16 -1.96
C GLY A 43 -2.07 3.63 -2.35
N LEU A 44 -1.39 4.31 -3.28
CA LEU A 44 -0.05 3.95 -3.75
C LEU A 44 0.99 3.97 -2.61
N HIS A 45 0.91 4.92 -1.68
CA HIS A 45 1.76 4.93 -0.49
C HIS A 45 1.56 3.68 0.37
N CYS A 46 0.33 3.18 0.51
CA CYS A 46 0.05 1.96 1.25
C CYS A 46 0.61 0.72 0.53
N GLU A 47 0.46 0.63 -0.80
CA GLU A 47 1.05 -0.45 -1.61
C GLU A 47 2.58 -0.46 -1.55
N HIS A 48 3.21 0.71 -1.67
CA HIS A 48 4.67 0.85 -1.56
C HIS A 48 5.17 0.39 -0.18
N ARG A 49 4.46 0.75 0.90
CA ARG A 49 4.80 0.26 2.24
C ARG A 49 4.58 -1.25 2.37
N ALA A 50 3.50 -1.79 1.81
CA ALA A 50 3.21 -3.22 1.82
C ALA A 50 4.28 -4.03 1.07
N ALA A 51 4.79 -3.51 -0.05
CA ALA A 51 5.90 -4.10 -0.81
C ALA A 51 7.21 -4.11 0.00
N ARG A 52 7.47 -3.06 0.78
CA ARG A 52 8.66 -2.95 1.64
C ARG A 52 8.61 -3.83 2.91
N LEU A 53 7.46 -4.42 3.26
CA LEU A 53 7.32 -5.36 4.39
C LEU A 53 7.68 -6.82 4.03
N GLY A 54 8.08 -7.09 2.77
CA GLY A 54 8.64 -8.38 2.37
C GLY A 54 10.10 -8.58 2.82
N PRO A 55 10.64 -9.82 2.75
CA PRO A 55 12.05 -10.05 3.03
C PRO A 55 12.91 -9.14 2.13
N GLN A 56 13.72 -8.31 2.75
CA GLN A 56 14.54 -7.32 2.08
C GLN A 56 15.67 -8.04 1.33
N VAL A 57 15.47 -8.30 0.03
CA VAL A 57 16.48 -8.95 -0.84
C VAL A 57 17.84 -8.24 -0.77
N LEU A 58 17.86 -6.93 -0.51
CA LEU A 58 19.09 -6.14 -0.35
C LEU A 58 19.93 -6.48 0.91
N GLN A 59 19.40 -7.21 1.90
CA GLN A 59 20.23 -7.69 3.02
C GLN A 59 21.00 -8.98 2.71
N LEU A 60 20.65 -9.71 1.65
CA LEU A 60 21.36 -10.92 1.23
C LEU A 60 22.70 -10.62 0.52
N ILE A 61 22.88 -9.40 0.01
CA ILE A 61 24.07 -9.00 -0.76
C ILE A 61 25.22 -8.52 0.16
N LYS A 62 24.96 -8.26 1.46
CA LYS A 62 26.00 -7.82 2.42
C LYS A 62 26.72 -8.96 3.15
N SER A 63 26.50 -10.21 2.77
CA SER A 63 27.11 -11.39 3.40
C SER A 63 27.84 -12.26 2.36
N SER A 64 28.64 -11.62 1.52
CA SER A 64 29.57 -12.28 0.59
C SER A 64 30.93 -11.63 0.69
#